data_AF-A0A350HXR6-F1
#
_entry.id   AF-A0A350HXR6-F1
#
_cell.length_a   1.000
_cell.length_b   1.000
_cell.length_c   1.000
_cell.angle_alpha   90.00
_cell.angle_beta   90.00
_cell.angle_gamma   90.00
#
_symmetry.space_group_name_H-M   'P 1'
#
loop_
_entity.id
_entity.type
_entity.pdbx_description
1 polymer ?
#
loop_
_entity_poly.entity_id
_entity_poly.type
_entity_poly.pdbx_seq_one_letter_code
_entity_poly.pdbx_strand_id
1 'polypeptide(L)'
;MKALKCRECGREYPLTANHVCEFDFGPLEVAYDYDLIRNSLNREVISRRPNSMWRYRELLPVAKEPTVGLQVGYTPLVKADRLAKRLGIRELWIKNDTVNYPTLSFKDRVVSVALSRSKELGFDTVACASTGNLANSVAANAASAGLRAFVFIPADLEQGKIVNSLVYGPEVISIKGHYDEVNRLCAEIAGKYSWAFVNVNMRPYYAEGSKSMGFEIMEQLGWEIPKHTVVCMASGSLLTKIHKS
;
A
#
# COMPACT_ATOMS: atom_id res chain seq x y z
N MET A 1 10.07 -7.46 11.24
CA MET A 1 10.99 -6.70 10.34
C MET A 1 12.27 -6.36 11.09
N LYS A 2 13.43 -6.35 10.41
CA LYS A 2 14.73 -6.05 11.02
C LYS A 2 15.17 -4.60 10.81
N ALA A 3 15.16 -4.19 9.55
CA ALA A 3 15.70 -2.91 9.10
C ALA A 3 15.03 -2.49 7.79
N LEU A 4 15.26 -1.24 7.39
CA LEU A 4 15.18 -0.87 5.98
C LEU A 4 16.51 -1.24 5.31
N LYS A 5 16.50 -1.68 4.06
CA LYS A 5 17.69 -2.10 3.32
C LYS A 5 17.68 -1.49 1.93
N CYS A 6 18.78 -0.87 1.51
CA CYS A 6 18.93 -0.39 0.15
C CYS A 6 18.93 -1.57 -0.82
N ARG A 7 18.15 -1.46 -1.90
CA ARG A 7 18.09 -2.49 -2.94
C ARG A 7 19.39 -2.60 -3.74
N GLU A 8 20.14 -1.50 -3.89
CA GLU A 8 21.34 -1.42 -4.72
C GLU A 8 22.61 -1.82 -3.93
N CYS A 9 23.02 -1.04 -2.92
CA CYS A 9 24.22 -1.37 -2.14
C CYS A 9 24.00 -2.33 -0.95
N GLY A 10 22.75 -2.66 -0.61
CA GLY A 10 22.45 -3.56 0.52
C GLY A 10 22.65 -2.96 1.91
N ARG A 11 22.95 -1.67 2.04
CA ARG A 11 23.11 -1.00 3.35
C ARG A 11 21.82 -1.01 4.15
N GLU A 12 21.94 -1.23 5.46
CA GLU A 12 20.82 -1.24 6.39
C GLU A 12 20.62 0.12 7.06
N TYR A 13 19.36 0.43 7.32
CA TYR A 13 18.90 1.67 7.91
C TYR A 13 17.87 1.37 9.02
N PRO A 14 17.77 2.24 10.03
CA PRO A 14 16.71 2.18 11.02
C PRO A 14 15.32 2.17 10.36
N LEU A 15 14.34 1.59 11.06
CA LEU A 15 12.94 1.56 10.62
C LEU A 15 12.26 2.92 10.83
N THR A 16 12.76 3.98 10.23
CA THR A 16 12.21 5.34 10.27
C THR A 16 11.51 5.70 8.96
N ALA A 17 10.87 6.88 8.90
CA ALA A 17 10.30 7.40 7.66
C ALA A 17 11.39 7.89 6.71
N ASN A 18 12.09 6.95 6.07
CA ASN A 18 13.06 7.21 5.03
C ASN A 18 12.81 6.27 3.85
N HIS A 19 13.07 6.72 2.63
CA HIS A 19 12.79 5.99 1.41
C HIS A 19 13.97 5.86 0.45
N VAL A 20 15.05 6.61 0.70
CA VAL A 20 16.21 6.69 -0.18
C VAL A 20 17.49 6.44 0.61
N CYS A 21 18.40 5.70 0.00
CA CYS A 21 19.75 5.50 0.51
C CYS A 21 20.57 6.79 0.31
N GLU A 22 21.26 7.25 1.34
CA GLU A 22 22.05 8.49 1.28
C GLU A 22 23.38 8.35 0.49
N PHE A 23 23.78 7.12 0.16
CA PHE A 23 25.06 6.84 -0.50
C PHE A 23 24.93 6.63 -2.01
N ASP A 24 23.90 5.92 -2.46
CA ASP A 24 23.71 5.53 -3.87
C ASP A 24 22.37 6.01 -4.44
N PHE A 25 21.55 6.70 -3.63
CA PHE A 25 20.20 7.15 -3.98
C PHE A 25 19.25 6.01 -4.39
N GLY A 26 19.60 4.76 -4.06
CA GLY A 26 18.78 3.59 -4.29
C GLY A 26 17.55 3.54 -3.37
N PRO A 27 16.47 2.87 -3.80
CA PRO A 27 15.27 2.76 -3.01
C PRO A 27 15.49 1.83 -1.79
N LEU A 28 14.95 2.23 -0.65
CA LEU A 28 14.92 1.38 0.53
C LEU A 28 13.72 0.41 0.48
N GLU A 29 13.95 -0.82 0.94
CA GLU A 29 12.91 -1.83 1.15
C GLU A 29 12.93 -2.36 2.57
N VAL A 30 11.79 -2.88 3.04
CA VAL A 30 11.74 -3.55 4.34
C VAL A 30 12.42 -4.91 4.25
N ALA A 31 13.41 -5.13 5.12
CA ALA A 31 14.05 -6.42 5.37
C ALA A 31 13.31 -7.16 6.49
N TYR A 32 12.89 -8.40 6.23
CA TYR A 32 12.17 -9.24 7.17
C TYR A 32 13.09 -10.30 7.78
N ASP A 33 12.74 -10.75 9.00
CA ASP A 33 13.31 -11.96 9.58
C ASP A 33 12.41 -13.15 9.25
N TYR A 34 12.69 -13.83 8.15
CA TYR A 34 11.86 -14.95 7.72
C TYR A 34 11.98 -16.17 8.64
N ASP A 35 13.10 -16.33 9.35
CA ASP A 35 13.27 -17.43 10.31
C ASP A 35 12.38 -17.21 11.53
N LEU A 36 12.33 -15.99 12.07
CA LEU A 36 11.40 -15.64 13.14
C LEU A 36 9.93 -15.71 12.69
N ILE A 37 9.62 -15.27 11.47
CA ILE A 37 8.25 -15.32 10.93
C ILE A 37 7.80 -16.78 10.77
N ARG A 38 8.67 -17.67 10.26
CA ARG A 38 8.36 -19.09 10.10
C ARG A 38 7.96 -19.77 11.42
N ASN A 39 8.52 -19.32 12.54
CA ASN A 39 8.22 -19.86 13.87
C ASN A 39 6.87 -19.39 14.44
N SER A 40 6.30 -18.29 13.92
CA SER A 40 5.10 -17.64 14.48
C SER A 40 3.88 -17.66 13.54
N LEU A 41 4.10 -17.77 12.24
CA LEU A 41 3.05 -17.74 11.22
C LEU A 41 2.91 -19.10 10.54
N ASN A 42 1.72 -19.69 10.63
CA ASN A 42 1.34 -20.88 9.88
C ASN A 42 -0.12 -20.78 9.42
N ARG A 43 -0.57 -21.76 8.62
CA ARG A 43 -1.91 -21.75 8.00
C ARG A 43 -3.04 -21.76 9.03
N GLU A 44 -2.85 -22.42 10.16
CA GLU A 44 -3.85 -22.46 11.24
C GLU A 44 -3.96 -21.12 11.96
N VAL A 45 -2.83 -20.46 12.23
CA VAL A 45 -2.82 -19.10 12.78
C VAL A 45 -3.52 -18.13 11.82
N ILE A 46 -3.28 -18.27 10.51
CA ILE A 46 -3.96 -17.45 9.49
C ILE A 46 -5.46 -17.71 9.48
N SER A 47 -5.91 -18.97 9.52
CA SER A 47 -7.33 -19.34 9.41
C SER A 47 -8.18 -18.87 10.61
N ARG A 48 -7.58 -18.72 11.80
CA ARG A 48 -8.25 -18.22 13.01
C ARG A 48 -8.44 -16.70 13.04
N ARG A 49 -7.79 -15.95 12.14
CA ARG A 49 -7.86 -14.48 12.10
C ARG A 49 -9.04 -14.01 11.23
N PRO A 50 -9.56 -12.79 11.49
CA PRO A 50 -10.58 -12.19 10.63
C PRO A 50 -10.15 -12.10 9.16
N ASN A 51 -11.13 -12.14 8.28
CA ASN A 51 -10.96 -12.01 6.83
C ASN A 51 -10.57 -10.58 6.43
N SER A 52 -9.28 -10.26 6.57
CA SER A 52 -8.66 -9.01 6.14
C SER A 52 -7.21 -9.28 5.72
N MET A 53 -6.56 -8.31 5.08
CA MET A 53 -5.12 -8.39 4.77
C MET A 53 -4.24 -8.53 6.03
N TRP A 54 -4.74 -8.11 7.19
CA TRP A 54 -4.01 -8.15 8.46
C TRP A 54 -3.86 -9.56 9.04
N ARG A 55 -4.52 -10.55 8.43
CA ARG A 55 -4.27 -11.95 8.76
C ARG A 55 -2.84 -12.39 8.44
N TYR A 56 -2.11 -11.63 7.60
CA TYR A 56 -0.70 -11.84 7.26
C TYR A 56 0.24 -10.80 7.90
N ARG A 57 -0.14 -10.19 9.04
CA ARG A 57 0.58 -9.04 9.62
C ARG A 57 2.09 -9.24 9.83
N GLU A 58 2.56 -10.46 10.10
CA GLU A 58 3.98 -10.77 10.25
C GLU A 58 4.79 -10.57 8.96
N LEU A 59 4.12 -10.68 7.81
CA LEU A 59 4.66 -10.44 6.47
C LEU A 59 4.42 -9.00 5.99
N LEU A 60 3.87 -8.13 6.85
CA LEU A 60 3.64 -6.71 6.58
C LEU A 60 4.47 -5.85 7.57
N PRO A 61 4.85 -4.62 7.19
CA PRO A 61 5.85 -3.88 7.95
C PRO A 61 5.21 -2.96 9.00
N VAL A 62 4.46 -3.56 9.92
CA VAL A 62 3.85 -2.92 11.09
C VAL A 62 4.40 -3.61 12.32
N ALA A 63 4.95 -2.87 13.29
CA ALA A 63 5.68 -3.45 14.43
C ALA A 63 4.75 -3.93 15.55
N LYS A 64 3.61 -3.26 15.71
CA LYS A 64 2.56 -3.52 16.69
C LYS A 64 1.31 -4.04 15.95
N GLU A 65 0.19 -4.12 16.65
CA GLU A 65 -1.08 -4.41 16.01
C GLU A 65 -1.47 -3.28 15.03
N PRO A 66 -2.06 -3.61 13.86
CA PRO A 66 -2.50 -2.61 12.91
C PRO A 66 -3.60 -1.74 13.51
N THR A 67 -3.60 -0.46 13.16
CA THR A 67 -4.51 0.54 13.75
C THR A 67 -5.39 1.26 12.73
N VAL A 68 -5.14 1.04 11.43
CA VAL A 68 -5.84 1.70 10.32
C VAL A 68 -6.24 0.65 9.28
N GLY A 69 -7.44 0.78 8.72
CA GLY A 69 -7.89 -0.09 7.62
C GLY A 69 -8.09 -1.55 8.04
N LEU A 70 -8.63 -1.82 9.23
CA LEU A 70 -8.77 -3.18 9.78
C LEU A 70 -9.62 -4.13 8.92
N GLN A 71 -10.50 -3.58 8.08
CA GLN A 71 -11.39 -4.33 7.17
C GLN A 71 -10.81 -4.50 5.76
N VAL A 72 -9.63 -3.95 5.49
CA VAL A 72 -9.07 -3.87 4.15
C VAL A 72 -8.58 -5.24 3.69
N GLY A 73 -8.75 -5.52 2.40
CA GLY A 73 -8.31 -6.77 1.80
C GLY A 73 -9.33 -7.90 1.95
N TYR A 74 -8.82 -9.12 1.89
CA TYR A 74 -9.56 -10.36 1.70
C TYR A 74 -10.68 -10.26 0.64
N THR A 75 -10.36 -9.58 -0.46
CA THR A 75 -11.32 -9.29 -1.52
C THR A 75 -11.70 -10.55 -2.30
N PRO A 76 -12.84 -10.57 -3.02
CA PRO A 76 -13.29 -11.75 -3.75
C PRO A 76 -12.26 -12.22 -4.80
N LEU A 77 -12.05 -13.54 -4.87
CA LEU A 77 -11.38 -14.21 -5.98
C LEU A 77 -12.44 -14.95 -6.81
N VAL A 78 -12.79 -14.39 -7.96
CA VAL A 78 -13.94 -14.81 -8.75
C VAL A 78 -13.51 -15.72 -9.89
N LYS A 79 -14.05 -16.95 -9.95
CA LYS A 79 -13.83 -17.83 -11.09
C LYS A 79 -14.56 -17.30 -12.33
N ALA A 80 -13.86 -17.16 -13.45
CA ALA A 80 -14.35 -16.49 -14.64
C ALA A 80 -14.56 -17.47 -15.81
N ASP A 81 -15.40 -18.48 -15.63
CA ASP A 81 -15.57 -19.60 -16.58
C ASP A 81 -15.93 -19.16 -18.02
N ARG A 82 -16.85 -18.19 -18.15
CA ARG A 82 -17.25 -17.65 -19.47
C ARG A 82 -16.09 -16.95 -20.18
N LEU A 83 -15.27 -16.21 -19.44
CA LEU A 83 -14.11 -15.50 -19.98
C LEU A 83 -12.99 -16.48 -20.32
N ALA A 84 -12.76 -17.51 -19.48
CA ALA A 84 -11.83 -18.60 -19.78
C ALA A 84 -12.19 -19.29 -21.11
N LYS A 85 -13.47 -19.65 -21.29
CA LYS A 85 -13.99 -20.23 -22.55
C LYS A 85 -13.77 -19.30 -23.74
N ARG A 86 -14.04 -17.99 -23.58
CA ARG A 86 -13.85 -16.99 -24.65
C ARG A 86 -12.38 -16.85 -25.07
N LEU A 87 -11.45 -16.96 -24.13
CA LEU A 87 -10.01 -16.85 -24.36
C LEU A 87 -9.35 -18.19 -24.77
N GLY A 88 -10.08 -19.30 -24.75
CA GLY A 88 -9.54 -20.62 -25.08
C GLY A 88 -8.58 -21.18 -24.03
N ILE A 89 -8.69 -20.74 -22.77
CA ILE A 89 -7.85 -21.21 -21.65
C ILE A 89 -8.64 -22.08 -20.68
N ARG A 90 -7.95 -23.01 -20.02
CA ARG A 90 -8.57 -24.01 -19.13
C ARG A 90 -9.28 -23.40 -17.92
N GLU A 91 -8.67 -22.38 -17.31
CA GLU A 91 -9.08 -21.85 -16.03
C GLU A 91 -8.63 -20.40 -15.86
N LEU A 92 -9.51 -19.56 -15.32
CA LEU A 92 -9.24 -18.14 -15.09
C LEU A 92 -9.93 -17.67 -13.81
N TRP A 93 -9.20 -16.90 -13.01
CA TRP A 93 -9.69 -16.27 -11.79
C TRP A 93 -9.41 -14.77 -11.84
N ILE A 94 -10.30 -13.98 -11.25
CA ILE A 94 -10.19 -12.52 -11.17
C ILE A 94 -10.15 -12.12 -9.69
N LYS A 95 -9.01 -11.57 -9.25
CA LYS A 95 -8.88 -10.97 -7.91
C LYS A 95 -9.48 -9.57 -7.93
N ASN A 96 -10.65 -9.39 -7.31
CA ASN A 96 -11.44 -8.18 -7.47
C ASN A 96 -11.21 -7.15 -6.37
N ASP A 97 -10.20 -6.29 -6.55
CA ASP A 97 -9.91 -5.18 -5.62
C ASP A 97 -10.76 -3.92 -5.87
N THR A 98 -11.69 -3.93 -6.83
CA THR A 98 -12.64 -2.82 -7.04
C THR A 98 -13.73 -2.76 -5.97
N VAL A 99 -13.79 -3.76 -5.10
CA VAL A 99 -14.70 -3.80 -3.94
C VAL A 99 -13.94 -3.73 -2.62
N ASN A 100 -12.66 -3.34 -2.65
CA ASN A 100 -11.87 -3.20 -1.45
C ASN A 100 -12.41 -2.03 -0.61
N TYR A 101 -12.69 -2.26 0.66
CA TYR A 101 -13.20 -1.24 1.56
C TYR A 101 -12.02 -0.44 2.16
N PRO A 102 -12.12 0.89 2.33
CA PRO A 102 -13.30 1.73 2.15
C PRO A 102 -13.48 2.38 0.78
N THR A 103 -12.47 2.40 -0.10
CA THR A 103 -12.46 3.30 -1.27
C THR A 103 -12.61 2.62 -2.62
N LEU A 104 -12.94 1.33 -2.62
CA LEU A 104 -13.18 0.53 -3.82
C LEU A 104 -11.91 0.41 -4.68
N SER A 105 -10.75 0.37 -4.03
CA SER A 105 -9.46 0.33 -4.71
C SER A 105 -8.40 -0.48 -3.96
N PHE A 106 -7.49 -1.10 -4.71
CA PHE A 106 -6.29 -1.73 -4.14
C PHE A 106 -5.40 -0.75 -3.35
N LYS A 107 -5.58 0.57 -3.57
CA LYS A 107 -4.88 1.62 -2.81
C LYS A 107 -5.14 1.53 -1.31
N ASP A 108 -6.28 0.98 -0.90
CA ASP A 108 -6.57 0.76 0.51
C ASP A 108 -5.54 -0.14 1.19
N ARG A 109 -5.00 -1.16 0.49
CA ARG A 109 -4.00 -2.07 1.06
C ARG A 109 -2.72 -1.36 1.45
N VAL A 110 -2.20 -0.59 0.51
CA VAL A 110 -0.91 0.10 0.63
C VAL A 110 -1.01 1.30 1.59
N VAL A 111 -2.15 1.99 1.58
CA VAL A 111 -2.43 3.10 2.50
C VAL A 111 -2.61 2.60 3.93
N SER A 112 -3.31 1.50 4.15
CA SER A 112 -3.55 0.97 5.51
C SER A 112 -2.26 0.56 6.22
N VAL A 113 -1.31 -0.02 5.47
CA VAL A 113 0.06 -0.28 5.96
C VAL A 113 0.79 1.01 6.25
N ALA A 114 0.80 1.96 5.31
CA ALA A 114 1.51 3.22 5.48
C ALA A 114 1.02 3.98 6.71
N LEU A 115 -0.30 4.13 6.87
CA LEU A 115 -0.91 4.90 7.95
C LEU A 115 -0.79 4.19 9.31
N SER A 116 -0.93 2.86 9.36
CA SER A 116 -0.65 2.11 10.59
C SER A 116 0.80 2.32 11.03
N ARG A 117 1.76 2.26 10.10
CA ARG A 117 3.17 2.54 10.40
C ARG A 117 3.41 4.00 10.76
N SER A 118 2.72 4.95 10.12
CA SER A 118 2.81 6.37 10.45
C SER A 118 2.42 6.64 11.89
N LYS A 119 1.34 6.02 12.38
CA LYS A 119 0.94 6.14 13.80
C LYS A 119 1.98 5.57 14.75
N GLU A 120 2.60 4.43 14.41
CA GLU A 120 3.67 3.85 15.23
C GLU A 120 4.91 4.76 15.32
N LEU A 121 5.20 5.50 14.26
CA LEU A 121 6.30 6.45 14.19
C LEU A 121 5.95 7.82 14.81
N GLY A 122 4.73 8.00 15.33
CA GLY A 122 4.32 9.21 16.02
C GLY A 122 3.85 10.34 15.11
N PHE A 123 3.55 10.07 13.83
CA PHE A 123 2.98 11.07 12.94
C PHE A 123 1.50 11.31 13.25
N ASP A 124 1.11 12.59 13.30
CA ASP A 124 -0.29 13.04 13.41
C ASP A 124 -0.87 13.51 12.06
N THR A 125 0.01 13.65 11.05
CA THR A 125 -0.29 14.22 9.74
C THR A 125 0.21 13.31 8.64
N VAL A 126 -0.69 12.99 7.71
CA VAL A 126 -0.41 12.20 6.53
C VAL A 126 -0.70 13.01 5.27
N ALA A 127 0.07 12.74 4.24
CA ALA A 127 -0.05 13.46 2.97
C ALA A 127 0.16 12.56 1.77
N CYS A 128 -0.36 12.98 0.62
CA CYS A 128 0.02 12.39 -0.66
C CYS A 128 -0.01 13.41 -1.79
N ALA A 129 0.86 13.22 -2.78
CA ALA A 129 0.74 13.87 -4.08
C ALA A 129 -0.02 12.94 -5.03
N SER A 130 -1.32 13.16 -5.21
CA SER A 130 -2.14 12.33 -6.08
C SER A 130 -3.49 12.97 -6.40
N THR A 131 -4.05 12.58 -7.55
CA THR A 131 -5.29 13.11 -8.10
C THR A 131 -6.37 12.04 -8.29
N GLY A 132 -6.16 10.83 -7.74
CA GLY A 132 -7.06 9.68 -7.96
C GLY A 132 -7.15 8.75 -6.75
N ASN A 133 -7.21 7.44 -7.00
CA ASN A 133 -7.46 6.41 -5.98
C ASN A 133 -6.58 6.50 -4.73
N LEU A 134 -5.33 6.95 -4.87
CA LEU A 134 -4.44 7.13 -3.71
C LEU A 134 -4.91 8.28 -2.82
N ALA A 135 -5.27 9.43 -3.39
CA ALA A 135 -5.80 10.56 -2.63
C ALA A 135 -7.09 10.17 -1.89
N ASN A 136 -8.00 9.47 -2.57
CA ASN A 136 -9.25 9.01 -1.97
C ASN A 136 -8.97 8.06 -0.79
N SER A 137 -8.10 7.07 -1.00
CA SER A 137 -7.74 6.10 0.03
C SER A 137 -7.04 6.74 1.24
N VAL A 138 -6.11 7.68 1.01
CA VAL A 138 -5.45 8.44 2.10
C VAL A 138 -6.47 9.25 2.87
N ALA A 139 -7.36 9.99 2.19
CA ALA A 139 -8.39 10.79 2.84
C ALA A 139 -9.33 9.92 3.71
N ALA A 140 -9.87 8.84 3.16
CA ALA A 140 -10.78 7.94 3.88
C ALA A 140 -10.12 7.25 5.10
N ASN A 141 -8.92 6.70 4.91
CA ASN A 141 -8.22 6.00 6.00
C ASN A 141 -7.68 6.97 7.05
N ALA A 142 -7.26 8.19 6.68
CA ALA A 142 -6.84 9.21 7.63
C ALA A 142 -8.02 9.70 8.48
N ALA A 143 -9.17 9.96 7.85
CA ALA A 143 -10.39 10.36 8.55
C ALA A 143 -10.83 9.29 9.56
N SER A 144 -10.84 8.01 9.18
CA SER A 144 -11.17 6.93 10.11
C SER A 144 -10.15 6.73 11.24
N ALA A 145 -8.91 7.16 11.05
CA ALA A 145 -7.82 7.01 12.01
C ALA A 145 -7.60 8.24 12.92
N GLY A 146 -8.32 9.34 12.68
CA GLY A 146 -8.15 10.62 13.38
C GLY A 146 -6.86 11.36 13.01
N LEU A 147 -6.35 11.17 11.79
CA LEU A 147 -5.13 11.81 11.29
C LEU A 147 -5.48 13.04 10.44
N ARG A 148 -4.67 14.09 10.50
CA ARG A 148 -4.76 15.21 9.57
C ARG A 148 -4.31 14.73 8.18
N ALA A 149 -5.09 15.03 7.14
CA ALA A 149 -4.84 14.56 5.79
C ALA A 149 -4.62 15.74 4.84
N PHE A 150 -3.50 15.74 4.11
CA PHE A 150 -3.22 16.71 3.06
C PHE A 150 -3.10 16.04 1.68
N VAL A 151 -3.81 16.57 0.69
CA VAL A 151 -3.76 16.07 -0.68
C VAL A 151 -3.23 17.17 -1.59
N PHE A 152 -2.06 16.93 -2.19
CA PHE A 152 -1.42 17.86 -3.10
C PHE A 152 -1.76 17.50 -4.54
N ILE A 153 -2.29 18.48 -5.28
CA ILE A 153 -2.73 18.34 -6.67
C ILE A 153 -2.20 19.47 -7.56
N PRO A 154 -1.98 19.22 -8.86
CA PRO A 154 -1.82 20.30 -9.84
C PRO A 154 -3.07 21.19 -9.94
N ALA A 155 -2.89 22.48 -10.18
CA ALA A 155 -3.97 23.47 -10.23
C ALA A 155 -4.91 23.35 -11.44
N ASP A 156 -4.48 22.68 -12.50
CA ASP A 156 -5.23 22.44 -13.73
C ASP A 156 -6.09 21.17 -13.68
N LEU A 157 -6.20 20.53 -12.51
CA LEU A 157 -6.92 19.28 -12.36
C LEU A 157 -8.45 19.48 -12.43
N GLU A 158 -9.10 18.62 -13.20
CA GLU A 158 -10.56 18.51 -13.26
C GLU A 158 -11.17 18.18 -11.87
N GLN A 159 -12.10 19.03 -11.42
CA GLN A 159 -12.73 18.92 -10.10
C GLN A 159 -13.36 17.55 -9.83
N GLY A 160 -13.97 16.92 -10.84
CA GLY A 160 -14.62 15.61 -10.71
C GLY A 160 -13.68 14.51 -10.18
N LYS A 161 -12.37 14.65 -10.35
CA LYS A 161 -11.37 13.67 -9.86
C LYS A 161 -11.12 13.75 -8.35
N ILE A 162 -11.41 14.89 -7.72
CA ILE A 162 -11.15 15.11 -6.28
C ILE A 162 -12.40 15.07 -5.42
N VAL A 163 -13.59 15.18 -6.01
CA VAL A 163 -14.88 15.16 -5.29
C VAL A 163 -14.98 13.96 -4.34
N ASN A 164 -14.62 12.76 -4.81
CA ASN A 164 -14.67 11.55 -3.99
C ASN A 164 -13.75 11.61 -2.77
N SER A 165 -12.61 12.31 -2.86
CA SER A 165 -11.69 12.46 -1.73
C SER A 165 -12.18 13.53 -0.75
N LEU A 166 -12.81 14.60 -1.25
CA LEU A 166 -13.26 15.75 -0.45
C LEU A 166 -14.33 15.39 0.59
N VAL A 167 -15.14 14.36 0.33
CA VAL A 167 -16.18 13.91 1.29
C VAL A 167 -15.60 13.43 2.62
N TYR A 168 -14.31 13.04 2.65
CA TYR A 168 -13.60 12.62 3.86
C TYR A 168 -12.89 13.78 4.58
N GLY A 169 -13.04 15.01 4.09
CA GLY A 169 -12.47 16.23 4.69
C GLY A 169 -10.95 16.37 4.68
N PRO A 170 -10.19 15.92 3.66
CA PRO A 170 -8.77 16.27 3.56
C PRO A 170 -8.57 17.75 3.23
N GLU A 171 -7.46 18.32 3.68
CA GLU A 171 -6.95 19.61 3.23
C GLU A 171 -6.36 19.45 1.81
N VAL A 172 -7.04 19.98 0.80
CA VAL A 172 -6.59 19.88 -0.60
C VAL A 172 -5.78 21.13 -0.97
N ILE A 173 -4.50 20.92 -1.28
CA ILE A 173 -3.57 21.97 -1.67
C ILE A 173 -3.33 21.90 -3.19
N SER A 174 -3.86 22.89 -3.88
CA SER A 174 -3.65 23.08 -5.32
C SER A 174 -2.34 23.84 -5.58
N ILE A 175 -1.43 23.25 -6.34
CA ILE A 175 -0.13 23.82 -6.68
C ILE A 175 -0.11 24.24 -8.14
N LYS A 176 0.30 25.48 -8.40
CA LYS A 176 0.58 25.95 -9.77
C LYS A 176 1.94 25.41 -10.21
N GLY A 177 1.93 24.31 -10.94
CA GLY A 177 3.14 23.66 -11.43
C GLY A 177 2.87 22.29 -12.04
N HIS A 178 3.88 21.74 -12.71
CA HIS A 178 3.82 20.40 -13.27
C HIS A 178 3.97 19.32 -12.18
N TYR A 179 3.65 18.07 -12.52
CA TYR A 179 3.67 16.93 -11.60
C TYR A 179 5.01 16.78 -10.84
N ASP A 180 6.13 17.03 -11.51
CA ASP A 180 7.46 16.91 -10.89
C ASP A 180 7.73 18.03 -9.87
N GLU A 181 7.25 19.25 -10.12
CA GLU A 181 7.35 20.37 -9.19
C GLU A 181 6.51 20.12 -7.93
N VAL A 182 5.33 19.51 -8.10
CA VAL A 182 4.48 19.07 -6.98
C VAL A 182 5.22 18.03 -6.12
N ASN A 183 5.82 17.01 -6.74
CA ASN A 183 6.55 15.99 -6.00
C ASN A 183 7.78 16.54 -5.29
N ARG A 184 8.51 17.47 -5.93
CA ARG A 184 9.65 18.15 -5.33
C ARG A 184 9.22 18.94 -4.09
N LEU A 185 8.16 19.73 -4.19
CA LEU A 185 7.62 20.46 -3.04
C LEU A 185 7.19 19.52 -1.91
N CYS A 186 6.55 18.39 -2.24
CA CYS A 186 6.19 17.38 -1.25
C CYS A 186 7.43 16.79 -0.53
N ALA A 187 8.52 16.55 -1.26
CA ALA A 187 9.78 16.09 -0.65
C ALA A 187 10.39 17.14 0.28
N GLU A 188 10.35 18.42 -0.10
CA GLU A 188 10.81 19.53 0.74
C GLU A 188 9.96 19.69 2.02
N ILE A 189 8.62 19.57 1.91
CA ILE A 189 7.71 19.58 3.06
C ILE A 189 8.01 18.40 3.98
N ALA A 190 8.21 17.19 3.44
CA ALA A 190 8.53 16.00 4.22
C ALA A 190 9.89 16.12 4.96
N GLY A 191 10.85 16.86 4.40
CA GLY A 191 12.14 17.12 5.05
C GLY A 191 12.09 18.21 6.12
N LYS A 192 11.14 19.14 6.03
CA LYS A 192 11.01 20.29 6.95
C LYS A 192 10.01 20.06 8.08
N TYR A 193 8.93 19.35 7.80
CA TYR A 193 7.84 19.09 8.74
C TYR A 193 7.74 17.59 9.04
N SER A 194 7.29 17.26 10.25
CA SER A 194 7.06 15.87 10.66
C SER A 194 5.77 15.32 10.03
N TRP A 195 5.78 15.16 8.70
CA TRP A 195 4.62 14.70 7.91
C TRP A 195 4.94 13.36 7.26
N ALA A 196 3.99 12.43 7.33
CA ALA A 196 4.09 11.14 6.66
C ALA A 196 3.50 11.23 5.24
N PHE A 197 4.37 11.43 4.25
CA PHE A 197 4.01 11.35 2.84
C PHE A 197 3.97 9.89 2.39
N VAL A 198 2.75 9.41 2.15
CA VAL A 198 2.46 8.01 1.83
C VAL A 198 3.24 7.52 0.61
N ASN A 199 3.39 8.36 -0.42
CA ASN A 199 4.12 8.06 -1.65
C ASN A 199 5.58 8.56 -1.68
N VAL A 200 6.09 9.15 -0.58
CA VAL A 200 7.47 9.67 -0.49
C VAL A 200 8.24 8.99 0.64
N ASN A 201 8.29 9.56 1.84
CA ASN A 201 9.08 9.02 2.96
C ASN A 201 8.52 7.74 3.58
N MET A 202 7.24 7.43 3.36
CA MET A 202 6.62 6.17 3.78
C MET A 202 6.63 5.08 2.69
N ARG A 203 7.22 5.37 1.52
CA ARG A 203 7.17 4.49 0.34
C ARG A 203 7.65 3.05 0.58
N PRO A 204 8.71 2.78 1.38
CA PRO A 204 9.14 1.40 1.66
C PRO A 204 8.07 0.58 2.37
N TYR A 205 7.29 1.22 3.25
CA TYR A 205 6.19 0.58 3.99
C TYR A 205 4.94 0.44 3.13
N TYR A 206 4.55 1.54 2.49
CA TYR A 206 3.42 1.62 1.57
C TYR A 206 3.42 0.48 0.55
N ALA A 207 4.55 0.25 -0.13
CA ALA A 207 4.61 -0.73 -1.21
C ALA A 207 4.32 -2.16 -0.71
N GLU A 208 4.72 -2.49 0.51
CA GLU A 208 4.57 -3.83 1.08
C GLU A 208 3.11 -4.24 1.28
N GLY A 209 2.17 -3.29 1.41
CA GLY A 209 0.75 -3.59 1.48
C GLY A 209 0.22 -4.33 0.23
N SER A 210 0.86 -4.13 -0.93
CA SER A 210 0.48 -4.82 -2.18
C SER A 210 0.74 -6.33 -2.11
N LYS A 211 1.69 -6.79 -1.29
CA LYS A 211 1.99 -8.23 -1.13
C LYS A 211 0.79 -9.02 -0.59
N SER A 212 -0.06 -8.36 0.22
CA SER A 212 -1.26 -9.00 0.76
C SER A 212 -2.19 -9.54 -0.32
N MET A 213 -2.20 -8.93 -1.51
CA MET A 213 -2.98 -9.45 -2.64
C MET A 213 -2.49 -10.84 -3.06
N GLY A 214 -1.18 -11.06 -3.13
CA GLY A 214 -0.60 -12.36 -3.47
C GLY A 214 -0.85 -13.42 -2.40
N PHE A 215 -0.73 -13.05 -1.11
CA PHE A 215 -1.06 -13.94 0.00
C PHE A 215 -2.53 -14.39 -0.05
N GLU A 216 -3.45 -13.47 -0.34
CA GLU A 216 -4.88 -13.80 -0.46
C GLU A 216 -5.17 -14.70 -1.65
N ILE A 217 -4.56 -14.44 -2.82
CA ILE A 217 -4.73 -15.30 -4.00
C ILE A 217 -4.30 -16.73 -3.64
N MET A 218 -3.13 -16.88 -3.01
CA MET A 218 -2.62 -18.16 -2.54
C MET A 218 -3.58 -18.86 -1.57
N GLU A 219 -4.02 -18.16 -0.53
CA GLU A 219 -4.93 -18.71 0.47
C GLU A 219 -6.27 -19.13 -0.15
N GLN A 220 -6.86 -18.27 -0.98
CA GLN A 220 -8.17 -18.50 -1.60
C GLN A 220 -8.16 -19.60 -2.67
N LEU A 221 -6.99 -19.91 -3.24
CA LEU A 221 -6.76 -21.07 -4.11
C LEU A 221 -6.36 -22.33 -3.33
N GLY A 222 -6.56 -22.37 -2.01
CA GLY A 222 -6.25 -23.56 -1.21
C GLY A 222 -4.76 -23.78 -1.00
N TRP A 223 -3.96 -22.71 -1.00
CA TRP A 223 -2.49 -22.73 -0.90
C TRP A 223 -1.77 -23.30 -2.12
N GLU A 224 -2.42 -23.27 -3.29
CA GLU A 224 -1.82 -23.63 -4.58
C GLU A 224 -1.38 -22.39 -5.37
N ILE A 225 -0.16 -22.43 -5.90
CA ILE A 225 0.40 -21.31 -6.68
C ILE A 225 -0.18 -21.33 -8.09
N PRO A 226 -0.82 -20.24 -8.57
CA PRO A 226 -1.29 -20.17 -9.94
C PRO A 226 -0.09 -20.18 -10.92
N LYS A 227 -0.22 -20.93 -12.01
CA LYS A 227 0.84 -21.05 -13.03
C LYS A 227 1.23 -19.70 -13.66
N HIS A 228 0.24 -18.82 -13.82
CA HIS A 228 0.42 -17.49 -14.40
C HIS A 228 -0.39 -16.47 -13.61
N THR A 229 0.19 -15.29 -13.40
CA THR A 229 -0.49 -14.14 -12.79
C THR A 229 -0.34 -12.95 -13.73
N VAL A 230 -1.45 -12.36 -14.14
CA VAL A 230 -1.48 -11.14 -14.96
C VAL A 230 -1.83 -9.97 -14.04
N VAL A 231 -0.98 -8.93 -14.05
CA VAL A 231 -1.11 -7.77 -13.16
C VAL A 231 -1.12 -6.49 -13.99
N CYS A 232 -2.09 -5.62 -13.77
CA CYS A 232 -2.10 -4.31 -14.39
C CYS A 232 -0.86 -3.49 -13.95
N MET A 233 -0.12 -2.95 -14.91
CA MET A 233 1.11 -2.22 -14.66
C MET A 233 0.95 -0.74 -14.98
N ALA A 234 1.03 0.09 -13.95
CA ALA A 234 1.30 1.53 -14.07
C ALA A 234 2.71 1.83 -13.57
N SER A 235 2.88 2.13 -12.27
CA SER A 235 4.20 2.37 -11.67
C SER A 235 5.04 1.11 -11.41
N GLY A 236 4.57 -0.08 -11.79
CA GLY A 236 5.23 -1.37 -11.53
C GLY A 236 5.17 -1.89 -10.09
N SER A 237 4.79 -1.08 -9.10
CA SER A 237 4.82 -1.47 -7.68
C SER A 237 3.93 -2.66 -7.33
N LEU A 238 2.77 -2.82 -7.97
CA LEU A 238 1.88 -3.96 -7.69
C LEU A 238 2.51 -5.26 -8.18
N LEU A 239 3.05 -5.26 -9.40
CA LEU A 239 3.73 -6.41 -10.00
C LEU A 239 4.92 -6.88 -9.16
N THR A 240 5.80 -5.96 -8.77
CA THR A 240 7.00 -6.32 -7.99
C THR A 240 6.65 -6.87 -6.62
N LYS A 241 5.53 -6.46 -6.03
CA LYS A 241 5.11 -6.89 -4.70
C LYS A 241 4.28 -8.17 -4.73
N ILE A 242 3.56 -8.44 -5.80
CA ILE A 242 3.00 -9.78 -6.06
C ILE A 242 4.12 -10.79 -6.34
N HIS A 243 5.22 -10.38 -6.99
CA HIS A 243 6.38 -11.26 -7.13
C HIS A 243 7.10 -11.54 -5.79
N LYS A 244 7.08 -10.57 -4.87
CA LYS A 244 7.71 -10.68 -3.54
C LYS A 244 6.87 -11.48 -2.52
N SER A 245 5.55 -11.58 -2.72
CA SER A 245 4.65 -12.33 -1.84
C SER A 245 4.80 -13.84 -2.02
#